data_AF-X1GEF4-F1
#
_entry.id   AF-X1GEF4-F1
#
_cell.length_a   1.000
_cell.length_b   1.000
_cell.length_c   1.000
_cell.angle_alpha   90.00
_cell.angle_beta   90.00
_cell.angle_gamma   90.00
#
_symmetry.space_group_name_H-M   'P 1'
#
loop_
_entity.id
_entity.type
_entity.pdbx_description
1 polymer ?
#
loop_
_entity_poly.entity_id
_entity_poly.type
_entity_poly.pdbx_seq_one_letter_code
_entity_poly.pdbx_strand_id
1 'polypeptide(L)'
;VTYDIRNDLFLKLQDMSLNYFDQRPSGDIMSIMTNDVTQLNQLVGGQFVQIITSIVSLVLTVIFMFILNPFLALISMVVFPIFLSVSHYFKKVAMGLFKASRKSIGKITSSIQENIAGAKVVQAYGQETRAASEFDKANKANYAASLRISKYMATIFPLITFITTAITAAVLLAGG
;
A
#
# COMPACT_ATOMS: atom_id res chain seq x y z
N VAL A 1 -11.50 -21.07 -11.87
CA VAL A 1 -11.92 -19.72 -11.42
C VAL A 1 -11.46 -18.62 -12.37
N THR A 2 -10.16 -18.31 -12.51
CA THR A 2 -9.71 -17.21 -13.41
C THR A 2 -10.05 -17.45 -14.87
N TYR A 3 -9.86 -18.69 -15.33
CA TYR A 3 -10.20 -19.11 -16.69
C TYR A 3 -11.70 -18.92 -16.95
N ASP A 4 -12.54 -19.43 -16.05
CA ASP A 4 -14.00 -19.37 -16.16
C ASP A 4 -14.49 -17.91 -16.20
N ILE A 5 -14.01 -17.05 -15.29
CA ILE A 5 -14.38 -15.62 -15.26
C ILE A 5 -13.97 -14.92 -16.57
N ARG A 6 -12.77 -15.20 -17.11
CA ARG A 6 -12.34 -14.62 -18.39
C ARG A 6 -13.17 -15.14 -19.55
N ASN A 7 -13.52 -16.41 -19.54
CA ASN A 7 -14.32 -17.03 -20.58
C ASN A 7 -15.75 -16.48 -20.58
N ASP A 8 -16.38 -16.34 -19.41
CA ASP A 8 -17.72 -15.77 -19.27
C ASP A 8 -17.76 -14.30 -19.70
N LEU A 9 -16.76 -13.51 -19.31
CA LEU A 9 -16.61 -12.13 -19.77
C LEU A 9 -16.42 -12.05 -21.29
N PHE A 10 -15.61 -12.93 -21.87
CA PHE A 10 -15.38 -12.98 -23.31
C PHE A 10 -16.64 -13.35 -24.10
N LEU A 11 -17.40 -14.34 -23.62
CA LEU A 11 -18.69 -14.70 -24.21
C LEU A 11 -19.69 -13.54 -24.09
N LYS A 12 -19.74 -12.88 -22.92
CA LYS A 12 -20.64 -11.75 -22.71
C LYS A 12 -20.31 -10.56 -23.62
N LEU A 13 -19.02 -10.29 -23.86
CA LEU A 13 -18.58 -9.23 -24.77
C LEU A 13 -19.01 -9.51 -26.23
N GLN A 14 -19.01 -10.77 -26.67
CA GLN A 14 -19.47 -11.12 -28.01
C GLN A 14 -20.96 -10.85 -28.23
N ASP A 15 -21.77 -10.96 -27.18
CA ASP A 15 -23.22 -10.69 -27.22
C ASP A 15 -23.60 -9.22 -26.98
N MET A 16 -22.63 -8.33 -26.77
CA MET A 16 -22.90 -6.91 -26.53
C MET A 16 -23.16 -6.13 -27.83
N SER A 17 -24.12 -5.20 -27.79
CA SER A 17 -24.44 -4.34 -28.93
C SER A 17 -23.27 -3.43 -29.32
N LEU A 18 -23.13 -3.09 -30.60
CA LEU A 18 -22.12 -2.14 -31.11
C LEU A 18 -22.10 -0.81 -30.35
N ASN A 19 -23.25 -0.28 -29.94
CA ASN A 19 -23.36 0.95 -29.15
C ASN A 19 -22.58 0.90 -27.81
N TYR A 20 -22.38 -0.29 -27.23
CA TYR A 20 -21.56 -0.45 -26.04
C TYR A 20 -20.08 -0.20 -26.33
N PHE A 21 -19.61 -0.62 -27.50
CA PHE A 21 -18.22 -0.44 -27.94
C PHE A 21 -17.96 0.99 -28.44
N ASP A 22 -18.97 1.65 -29.01
CA ASP A 22 -18.86 3.07 -29.42
C ASP A 22 -18.70 4.00 -28.22
N GLN A 23 -19.25 3.64 -27.06
CA GLN A 23 -19.20 4.43 -25.83
C GLN A 23 -18.00 4.09 -24.91
N ARG A 24 -17.24 3.02 -25.20
CA ARG A 24 -16.14 2.57 -24.33
C ARG A 24 -14.85 2.34 -25.12
N PRO A 25 -13.76 3.04 -24.78
CA PRO A 25 -12.44 2.76 -25.34
C PRO A 25 -12.06 1.29 -25.18
N SER A 26 -11.43 0.72 -26.20
CA SER A 26 -10.96 -0.68 -26.18
C SER A 26 -9.98 -0.96 -25.02
N GLY A 27 -9.20 0.04 -24.60
CA GLY A 27 -8.31 -0.04 -23.45
C GLY A 27 -9.01 -0.31 -22.12
N ASP A 28 -10.21 0.26 -21.92
CA ASP A 28 -10.98 0.07 -20.68
C ASP A 28 -11.49 -1.37 -20.58
N ILE A 29 -11.99 -1.91 -21.69
CA ILE A 29 -12.46 -3.30 -21.80
C ILE A 29 -11.28 -4.26 -21.55
N MET A 30 -10.12 -3.96 -22.13
CA MET A 30 -8.90 -4.75 -21.93
C MET A 30 -8.43 -4.71 -20.46
N SER A 31 -8.54 -3.57 -19.79
CA SER A 31 -8.19 -3.44 -18.37
C SER A 31 -9.09 -4.32 -17.49
N ILE A 32 -10.39 -4.37 -17.76
CA ILE A 32 -11.31 -5.24 -17.01
C ILE A 32 -10.94 -6.71 -17.21
N MET A 33 -10.74 -7.14 -18.47
CA MET A 33 -10.42 -8.52 -18.83
C MET A 33 -9.09 -9.02 -18.23
N THR A 34 -8.14 -8.10 -18.01
CA THR A 34 -6.79 -8.42 -17.56
C THR A 34 -6.58 -8.05 -16.09
N ASN A 35 -6.60 -6.76 -15.75
CA ASN A 35 -6.29 -6.25 -14.42
C ASN A 35 -7.34 -6.66 -13.40
N ASP A 36 -8.62 -6.36 -13.65
CA ASP A 36 -9.68 -6.58 -12.66
C ASP A 36 -9.89 -8.06 -12.38
N VAL A 37 -9.89 -8.90 -13.42
CA VAL A 37 -9.99 -10.36 -13.25
C VAL A 37 -8.77 -10.92 -12.50
N THR A 38 -7.58 -10.39 -12.74
CA THR A 38 -6.37 -10.80 -12.00
C THR A 38 -6.47 -10.38 -10.52
N GLN A 39 -6.93 -9.17 -10.23
CA GLN A 39 -7.14 -8.70 -8.85
C GLN A 39 -8.19 -9.54 -8.12
N LEU A 40 -9.33 -9.84 -8.77
CA LEU A 40 -10.35 -10.73 -8.23
C LEU A 40 -9.79 -12.13 -7.93
N ASN A 41 -8.98 -12.67 -8.84
CA ASN A 41 -8.35 -13.96 -8.59
C ASN A 41 -7.37 -13.93 -7.41
N GLN A 42 -6.59 -12.86 -7.23
CA GLN A 42 -5.69 -12.73 -6.07
C GLN A 42 -6.47 -12.67 -4.75
N LEU A 43 -7.59 -11.94 -4.74
CA LEU A 43 -8.47 -11.83 -3.59
C LEU A 43 -9.08 -13.21 -3.22
N VAL A 44 -9.71 -13.88 -4.19
CA VAL A 44 -10.43 -15.15 -3.97
C VAL A 44 -9.47 -16.32 -3.78
N GLY A 45 -8.38 -16.38 -4.55
CA GLY A 45 -7.51 -17.55 -4.62
C GLY A 45 -6.44 -17.64 -3.53
N GLY A 46 -6.03 -16.51 -2.94
CA GLY A 46 -4.92 -16.51 -1.97
C GLY A 46 -5.16 -15.66 -0.74
N GLN A 47 -5.54 -14.39 -0.92
CA GLN A 47 -5.61 -13.46 0.21
C GLN A 47 -6.75 -13.79 1.17
N PHE A 48 -7.93 -14.15 0.64
CA PHE A 48 -9.08 -14.52 1.48
C PHE A 48 -8.81 -15.78 2.31
N VAL A 49 -8.24 -16.81 1.68
CA VAL A 49 -7.82 -18.04 2.36
C VAL A 49 -6.80 -17.72 3.44
N GLN A 50 -5.81 -16.86 3.15
CA GLN A 50 -4.79 -16.48 4.12
C GLN A 50 -5.37 -15.70 5.31
N ILE A 51 -6.35 -14.84 5.11
CA ILE A 51 -7.05 -14.14 6.20
C ILE A 51 -7.76 -15.14 7.12
N ILE A 52 -8.53 -16.07 6.53
CA ILE A 52 -9.23 -17.10 7.31
C ILE A 52 -8.23 -17.95 8.09
N THR A 53 -7.20 -18.48 7.42
CA THR A 53 -6.17 -19.28 8.08
C THR A 53 -5.49 -18.49 9.19
N SER A 54 -5.17 -17.21 8.98
CA SER A 54 -4.54 -16.37 10.00
C SER A 54 -5.45 -16.17 11.22
N ILE A 55 -6.75 -15.94 11.02
CA ILE A 55 -7.72 -15.78 12.11
C ILE A 55 -7.87 -17.10 12.87
N VAL A 56 -8.04 -18.22 12.16
CA VAL A 56 -8.18 -19.55 12.78
C VAL A 56 -6.92 -19.90 13.57
N SER A 57 -5.74 -19.75 12.97
CA SER A 57 -4.46 -19.99 13.66
C SER A 57 -4.31 -19.10 14.90
N LEU A 58 -4.62 -17.80 14.80
CA LEU A 58 -4.55 -16.89 15.94
C LEU A 58 -5.46 -17.33 17.09
N VAL A 59 -6.72 -17.63 16.78
CA VAL A 59 -7.71 -18.07 17.78
C VAL A 59 -7.28 -19.38 18.43
N LEU A 60 -6.87 -20.37 17.63
CA LEU A 60 -6.39 -21.66 18.15
C LEU A 60 -5.15 -21.50 19.02
N THR A 61 -4.18 -20.69 18.60
CA THR A 61 -2.98 -20.41 19.41
C THR A 61 -3.33 -19.78 20.75
N VAL A 62 -4.20 -18.77 20.76
CA VAL A 62 -4.65 -18.13 22.01
C VAL A 62 -5.34 -19.16 22.92
N ILE A 63 -6.26 -19.96 22.38
CA ILE A 63 -6.95 -21.01 23.15
C ILE A 63 -5.94 -21.99 23.75
N PHE A 64 -5.00 -22.51 22.96
CA PHE A 64 -3.98 -23.43 23.46
C PHE A 64 -3.08 -22.79 24.53
N MET A 65 -2.70 -21.52 24.38
CA MET A 65 -1.92 -20.82 25.41
C MET A 65 -2.66 -20.77 26.76
N PHE A 66 -3.95 -20.44 26.74
CA PHE A 66 -4.76 -20.41 27.97
C PHE A 66 -5.00 -21.79 28.57
N ILE A 67 -5.14 -22.84 27.74
CA ILE A 67 -5.27 -24.22 28.23
C ILE A 67 -3.98 -24.68 28.92
N LEU A 68 -2.82 -24.38 28.33
CA LEU A 68 -1.53 -24.83 28.86
C LEU A 68 -1.10 -24.06 30.11
N ASN A 69 -1.12 -22.73 30.06
CA ASN A 69 -0.76 -21.90 31.19
C ASN A 69 -1.41 -20.50 31.09
N PRO A 70 -2.51 -20.25 31.83
CA PRO A 70 -3.19 -18.97 31.84
C PRO A 70 -2.30 -17.78 32.25
N PHE A 71 -1.30 -18.01 33.11
CA PHE A 71 -0.42 -16.94 33.60
C PHE A 71 0.56 -16.47 32.51
N LEU A 72 1.24 -17.40 31.83
CA LEU A 72 2.12 -17.06 30.70
C LEU A 72 1.32 -16.51 29.51
N ALA A 73 0.08 -16.98 29.30
CA ALA A 73 -0.82 -16.46 28.29
C ALA A 73 -1.19 -14.99 28.54
N LEU A 74 -1.47 -14.61 29.79
CA LEU A 74 -1.75 -13.21 30.17
C LEU A 74 -0.56 -12.28 29.94
N ILE A 75 0.65 -12.72 30.28
CA ILE A 75 1.88 -11.97 30.00
C ILE A 75 2.04 -11.76 28.49
N SER A 76 1.80 -12.81 27.71
CA SER A 76 1.89 -12.76 26.24
C SER A 76 0.78 -11.90 25.61
N MET A 77 -0.39 -11.82 26.24
CA MET A 77 -1.50 -11.00 25.76
C MET A 77 -1.17 -9.49 25.75
N VAL A 78 -0.18 -9.05 26.53
CA VAL A 78 0.31 -7.66 26.52
C VAL A 78 0.87 -7.24 25.15
N VAL A 79 1.28 -8.19 24.30
CA VAL A 79 1.70 -7.91 22.91
C VAL A 79 0.59 -7.19 22.14
N PHE A 80 -0.68 -7.61 22.29
CA PHE A 80 -1.78 -7.07 21.51
C PHE A 80 -2.03 -5.56 21.73
N PRO A 81 -2.24 -5.06 22.97
CA PRO A 81 -2.46 -3.63 23.19
C PRO A 81 -1.24 -2.78 22.81
N ILE A 82 -0.01 -3.28 23.04
CA ILE A 82 1.22 -2.60 22.60
C ILE A 82 1.24 -2.50 21.06
N PHE A 83 1.04 -3.62 20.37
CA PHE A 83 1.05 -3.69 18.91
C PHE A 83 -0.02 -2.78 18.29
N LEU A 84 -1.26 -2.81 18.81
CA LEU A 84 -2.34 -1.94 18.34
C LEU A 84 -2.03 -0.46 18.54
N SER A 85 -1.48 -0.09 19.71
CA SER A 85 -1.13 1.29 20.02
C SER A 85 -0.02 1.81 19.12
N VAL A 86 1.04 1.02 18.97
CA VAL A 86 2.18 1.32 18.10
C VAL A 86 1.73 1.41 16.65
N SER A 87 0.97 0.43 16.15
CA SER A 87 0.42 0.43 14.78
C SER A 87 -0.45 1.65 14.50
N HIS A 88 -1.33 2.03 15.45
CA HIS A 88 -2.19 3.20 15.31
C HIS A 88 -1.39 4.50 15.23
N TYR A 89 -0.41 4.68 16.13
CA TYR A 89 0.51 5.80 16.08
C TYR A 89 1.25 5.83 14.75
N PHE A 90 1.74 4.67 14.31
CA PHE A 90 2.52 4.56 13.09
C PHE A 90 1.73 4.98 11.85
N LYS A 91 0.50 4.47 11.75
CA LYS A 91 -0.46 4.79 10.70
C LYS A 91 -0.77 6.28 10.65
N LYS A 92 -1.03 6.92 11.79
CA LYS A 92 -1.41 8.33 11.86
C LYS A 92 -0.32 9.24 11.27
N VAL A 93 0.93 9.03 11.64
CA VAL A 93 2.06 9.81 11.12
C VAL A 93 2.34 9.46 9.66
N ALA A 94 2.29 8.17 9.29
CA ALA A 94 2.47 7.74 7.90
C ALA A 94 1.48 8.44 6.97
N MET A 95 0.19 8.49 7.33
CA MET A 95 -0.84 9.17 6.55
C MET A 95 -0.50 10.65 6.30
N GLY A 96 0.05 11.35 7.30
CA GLY A 96 0.52 12.72 7.15
C GLY A 96 1.68 12.85 6.15
N LEU A 97 2.69 11.97 6.26
CA LEU A 97 3.85 11.96 5.36
C LEU A 97 3.45 11.62 3.91
N PHE A 98 2.61 10.60 3.72
CA PHE A 98 2.09 10.23 2.40
C PHE A 98 1.25 11.35 1.78
N LYS A 99 0.46 12.07 2.57
CA LYS A 99 -0.28 13.24 2.09
C LYS A 99 0.66 14.35 1.62
N ALA A 100 1.74 14.61 2.35
CA ALA A 100 2.75 15.61 1.97
C ALA A 100 3.49 15.21 0.68
N SER A 101 3.90 13.95 0.54
CA SER A 101 4.54 13.43 -0.67
C SER A 101 3.59 13.46 -1.88
N ARG A 102 2.32 13.11 -1.70
CA ARG A 102 1.33 13.20 -2.78
C ARG A 102 1.16 14.65 -3.27
N LYS A 103 1.22 15.63 -2.36
CA LYS A 103 1.20 17.06 -2.72
C LYS A 103 2.46 17.48 -3.47
N SER A 104 3.64 16.98 -3.12
CA SER A 104 4.89 17.30 -3.85
C SER A 104 4.94 16.68 -5.24
N ILE A 105 4.44 15.44 -5.40
CA ILE A 105 4.29 14.80 -6.71
C ILE A 105 3.40 15.65 -7.62
N GLY A 106 2.25 16.10 -7.10
CA GLY A 106 1.36 17.00 -7.87
C GLY A 106 2.06 18.26 -8.38
N LYS A 107 2.90 18.90 -7.55
CA LYS A 107 3.69 20.07 -7.98
C LYS A 107 4.69 19.75 -9.08
N ILE A 108 5.39 18.61 -8.99
CA ILE A 108 6.30 18.16 -10.03
C ILE A 108 5.55 17.92 -11.34
N THR A 109 4.43 17.19 -11.28
CA THR A 109 3.62 16.88 -12.46
C THR A 109 3.10 18.15 -13.12
N SER A 110 2.62 19.13 -12.34
CA SER A 110 2.20 20.44 -12.87
C SER A 110 3.36 21.18 -13.52
N SER A 111 4.55 21.21 -12.90
CA SER A 111 5.74 21.86 -13.47
C SER A 111 6.17 21.20 -14.78
N ILE A 112 6.11 19.87 -14.88
CA ILE A 112 6.37 19.15 -16.13
C ILE A 112 5.36 19.55 -17.21
N GLN A 113 4.08 19.57 -16.87
CA GLN A 113 3.02 19.90 -17.82
C GLN A 113 3.14 21.33 -18.35
N GLU A 114 3.43 22.30 -17.48
CA GLU A 114 3.65 23.71 -17.85
C GLU A 114 4.88 23.87 -18.72
N ASN A 115 5.99 23.23 -18.37
CA ASN A 115 7.23 23.28 -19.15
C ASN A 115 7.07 22.64 -20.54
N ILE A 116 6.33 21.55 -20.67
CA ILE A 116 6.08 20.90 -21.96
C ILE A 116 5.13 21.75 -22.82
N ALA A 117 4.01 22.20 -22.25
CA ALA A 117 3.04 23.02 -22.98
C ALA A 117 3.63 24.37 -23.41
N GLY A 118 4.48 24.97 -22.55
CA GLY A 118 5.15 26.25 -22.77
C GLY A 118 6.53 26.15 -23.42
N ALA A 119 6.98 24.97 -23.85
CA ALA A 119 8.38 24.76 -24.28
C ALA A 119 8.85 25.75 -25.34
N LYS A 120 8.01 26.05 -26.34
CA LYS A 120 8.32 27.03 -27.40
C LYS A 120 8.45 28.45 -26.85
N VAL A 121 7.66 28.82 -25.84
CA VAL A 121 7.73 30.13 -25.19
C VAL A 121 9.01 30.24 -24.36
N VAL A 122 9.34 29.21 -23.57
CA VAL A 122 10.57 29.17 -22.77
C VAL A 122 11.81 29.32 -23.67
N GLN A 123 11.83 28.62 -24.81
CA GLN A 123 12.92 28.71 -25.80
C GLN A 123 12.98 30.07 -26.49
N ALA A 124 11.84 30.62 -26.90
CA ALA A 124 11.80 31.93 -27.58
C ALA A 124 12.34 33.07 -26.70
N TYR A 125 12.21 32.96 -25.37
CA TYR A 125 12.70 33.95 -24.41
C TYR A 125 14.01 33.55 -23.71
N GLY A 126 14.64 32.43 -24.08
CA GLY A 126 15.89 31.95 -23.47
C GLY A 126 15.81 31.69 -21.96
N GLN A 127 14.65 31.21 -21.48
CA GLN A 127 14.35 31.03 -20.05
C GLN A 127 14.56 29.59 -19.55
N GLU A 128 15.27 28.74 -20.30
CA GLU A 128 15.44 27.31 -19.99
C GLU A 128 16.09 27.10 -18.62
N THR A 129 17.12 27.88 -18.28
CA THR A 129 17.79 27.79 -16.98
C THR A 129 16.85 28.12 -15.82
N ARG A 130 15.96 29.11 -16.02
CA ARG A 130 14.97 29.49 -15.01
C ARG A 130 13.93 28.39 -14.82
N ALA A 131 13.37 27.87 -15.92
CA ALA A 131 12.41 26.76 -15.89
C ALA A 131 13.01 25.50 -15.24
N ALA A 132 14.27 25.19 -15.56
CA ALA A 132 15.00 24.08 -14.95
C ALA A 132 15.22 24.29 -13.43
N SER A 133 15.53 25.52 -13.00
CA SER A 133 15.67 25.84 -11.58
C SER A 133 14.35 25.70 -10.81
N GLU A 134 13.23 26.12 -11.40
CA GLU A 134 11.91 25.97 -10.79
C GLU A 134 11.48 24.50 -10.68
N PHE A 135 11.75 23.70 -11.72
CA PHE A 135 11.57 22.25 -11.69
C PHE A 135 12.46 21.60 -10.61
N ASP A 136 13.74 21.96 -10.52
CA ASP A 136 14.68 21.41 -9.52
C ASP A 136 14.22 21.70 -8.09
N LYS A 137 13.66 22.88 -7.81
CA LYS A 137 13.06 23.20 -6.50
C LYS A 137 11.89 22.26 -6.18
N ALA A 138 10.99 22.02 -7.12
CA ALA A 138 9.89 21.08 -6.94
C ALA A 138 10.39 19.64 -6.77
N ASN A 139 11.41 19.24 -7.53
CA ASN A 139 12.05 17.93 -7.46
C ASN A 139 12.70 17.68 -6.09
N LYS A 140 13.49 18.63 -5.59
CA LYS A 140 14.11 18.56 -4.27
C LYS A 140 13.09 18.47 -3.14
N ALA A 141 11.98 19.19 -3.25
CA ALA A 141 10.89 19.10 -2.26
C ALA A 141 10.26 17.70 -2.24
N ASN A 142 10.05 17.09 -3.41
CA ASN A 142 9.56 15.72 -3.50
C ASN A 142 10.58 14.70 -2.99
N TYR A 143 11.84 14.85 -3.36
CA TYR A 143 12.92 14.00 -2.85
C TYR A 143 12.96 14.02 -1.31
N ALA A 144 12.90 15.21 -0.71
CA ALA A 144 12.87 15.35 0.74
C ALA A 144 11.61 14.71 1.37
N ALA A 145 10.44 14.85 0.75
CA ALA A 145 9.20 14.22 1.22
C ALA A 145 9.26 12.69 1.15
N SER A 146 9.75 12.14 0.03
CA SER A 146 9.94 10.70 -0.16
C SER A 146 10.98 10.14 0.80
N LEU A 147 12.10 10.83 1.00
CA LEU A 147 13.13 10.42 1.97
C LEU A 147 12.58 10.37 3.40
N ARG A 148 11.72 11.32 3.79
CA ARG A 148 11.05 11.30 5.11
C ARG A 148 10.15 10.07 5.25
N ILE A 149 9.40 9.70 4.21
CA ILE A 149 8.60 8.46 4.21
C ILE A 149 9.51 7.25 4.36
N SER A 150 10.57 7.13 3.54
CA SER A 150 11.47 5.98 3.58
C SER A 150 12.14 5.82 4.95
N LYS A 151 12.66 6.92 5.53
CA LYS A 151 13.24 6.91 6.88
C LYS A 151 12.23 6.46 7.93
N TYR A 152 11.00 6.94 7.82
CA TYR A 152 9.94 6.59 8.75
C TYR A 152 9.45 5.15 8.61
N MET A 153 9.34 4.62 7.39
CA MET A 153 9.00 3.22 7.16
C MET A 153 10.12 2.28 7.60
N ALA A 154 11.38 2.70 7.45
CA ALA A 154 12.55 1.92 7.87
C ALA A 154 12.62 1.69 9.39
N THR A 155 11.98 2.51 10.21
CA THR A 155 11.97 2.33 11.67
C THR A 155 10.88 1.36 12.16
N ILE A 156 9.87 1.06 11.34
CA ILE A 156 8.73 0.23 11.74
C ILE A 156 9.17 -1.20 12.08
N PHE A 157 9.87 -1.85 11.15
CA PHE A 157 10.29 -3.25 11.32
C PHE A 157 11.21 -3.43 12.54
N PRO A 158 12.30 -2.66 12.71
CA PRO A 158 13.14 -2.76 13.90
C PRO A 158 12.38 -2.58 15.22
N LEU A 159 11.44 -1.65 15.29
CA LEU A 159 10.65 -1.43 16.50
C LEU A 159 9.71 -2.60 16.81
N ILE A 160 9.05 -3.16 15.79
CA ILE A 160 8.23 -4.36 15.97
C ILE A 160 9.09 -5.53 16.44
N THR A 161 10.23 -5.78 15.80
CA THR A 161 11.16 -6.85 16.19
C THR A 161 11.66 -6.67 17.61
N PHE A 162 11.98 -5.44 18.02
CA PHE A 162 12.39 -5.15 19.38
C PHE A 162 11.29 -5.48 20.40
N ILE A 163 10.05 -5.02 20.14
CA ILE A 163 8.90 -5.31 21.01
C ILE A 163 8.65 -6.81 21.12
N THR A 164 8.63 -7.54 20.00
CA THR A 164 8.41 -8.99 20.02
C THR A 164 9.52 -9.72 20.76
N THR A 165 10.78 -9.33 20.55
CA THR A 165 11.93 -9.97 21.22
C THR A 165 11.93 -9.72 22.72
N ALA A 166 11.61 -8.49 23.14
CA ALA A 166 11.49 -8.13 24.55
C ALA A 166 10.39 -8.94 25.25
N ILE A 167 9.25 -9.15 24.59
CA ILE A 167 8.15 -9.92 25.17
C ILE A 167 8.48 -11.41 25.23
N THR A 168 9.09 -11.97 24.18
CA THR A 168 9.58 -13.34 24.22
C THR A 168 10.58 -13.54 25.36
N ALA A 169 11.51 -12.60 25.57
CA ALA A 169 12.44 -12.65 26.69
C ALA A 169 11.72 -12.60 28.05
N ALA A 170 10.70 -11.75 28.20
CA ALA A 170 9.90 -11.67 29.42
C ALA A 170 9.13 -12.97 29.71
N VAL A 171 8.58 -13.61 28.68
CA VAL A 171 7.88 -14.90 28.81
C VAL A 171 8.85 -16.02 29.18
N LEU A 172 10.04 -16.06 28.58
CA LEU A 172 11.08 -17.04 28.93
C LEU A 172 11.53 -16.87 30.38
N LEU A 173 11.81 -15.63 30.82
CA LEU A 173 12.21 -15.34 32.20
C LEU A 173 11.11 -15.68 33.22
N ALA A 174 9.84 -15.48 32.87
CA ALA A 174 8.71 -15.85 33.73
C ALA A 174 8.39 -17.36 33.72
N GLY A 175 8.74 -18.05 32.64
CA GLY A 175 8.53 -19.50 32.47
C GLY A 175 9.61 -20.37 33.10
N GLY A 176 10.83 -19.85 33.23
CA GLY A 176 12.01 -20.59 33.69
C GLY A 176 12.85 -21.12 32.54
#